data_AF-A0AAP8N7H6-F1
#
_entry.id   AF-A0AAP8N7H6-F1
#
_cell.length_a   1.000
_cell.length_b   1.000
_cell.length_c   1.000
_cell.angle_alpha   90.00
_cell.angle_beta   90.00
_cell.angle_gamma   90.00
#
_symmetry.space_group_name_H-M   'P 1'
#
loop_
_entity.id
_entity.type
_entity.pdbx_description
1 polymer ?
#
loop_
_entity_poly.entity_id
_entity_poly.type
_entity_poly.pdbx_seq_one_letter_code
_entity_poly.pdbx_strand_id
1 'polypeptide(L)'
;VNQVKTDYAIDSDRVYVGGLSAGAAMSVIMGATYPDVFAAISVGAGLEYKAATSVTNAYTAMSSGGPNPSQQGDAAFSAMGSNKRVVPVVVFHGTSDYTVYPVNANQVI
;
A
#
# COMPACT_ATOMS: atom_id res chain seq x y z
N VAL A 1 9.20 13.91 1.44
CA VAL A 1 8.97 13.96 2.91
C VAL A 1 10.10 14.68 3.64
N ASN A 2 11.38 14.35 3.43
CA ASN A 2 12.49 14.99 4.16
C ASN A 2 12.56 16.51 3.97
N GLN A 3 12.43 17.02 2.74
CA GLN A 3 12.39 18.48 2.51
C GLN A 3 11.32 19.18 3.37
N VAL A 4 10.10 18.62 3.40
CA VAL A 4 9.00 19.15 4.22
C VAL A 4 9.32 19.09 5.72
N LYS A 5 9.98 18.03 6.19
CA LYS A 5 10.45 17.91 7.57
C LYS A 5 11.54 18.94 7.92
N THR A 6 12.34 19.36 6.96
CA THR A 6 13.35 20.40 7.13
C THR A 6 12.73 21.79 7.16
N ASP A 7 11.77 22.05 6.28
CA ASP A 7 11.19 23.39 6.09
C ASP A 7 10.12 23.72 7.14
N TYR A 8 9.54 22.71 7.78
CA TYR A 8 8.43 22.86 8.72
C TYR A 8 8.64 22.00 9.98
N ALA A 9 8.07 22.43 11.11
CA ALA A 9 8.07 21.65 12.35
C ALA A 9 7.12 20.45 12.23
N ILE A 10 7.65 19.33 11.73
CA ILE A 10 6.93 18.06 11.57
C ILE A 10 7.44 17.05 12.59
N ASP A 11 6.52 16.39 13.28
CA ASP A 11 6.85 15.22 14.10
C ASP A 11 7.21 14.04 13.19
N SER A 12 8.47 13.62 13.25
CA SER A 12 8.98 12.57 12.37
C SER A 12 8.38 11.20 12.60
N ASP A 13 7.84 10.96 13.80
CA ASP A 13 7.24 9.68 14.20
C ASP A 13 5.74 9.62 13.86
N ARG A 14 5.17 10.72 13.35
CA ARG A 14 3.73 10.85 12.98
C ARG A 14 3.55 11.27 11.52
N VAL A 15 4.26 10.60 10.62
CA VAL A 15 4.09 10.77 9.18
C VAL A 15 3.27 9.61 8.61
N TYR A 16 2.27 9.91 7.80
CA TYR A 16 1.34 8.93 7.24
C TYR A 16 1.29 9.10 5.72
N VAL A 17 0.98 8.02 5.01
CA VAL A 17 0.72 8.06 3.56
C VAL A 17 -0.57 7.35 3.24
N GLY A 18 -1.38 7.98 2.41
CA GLY A 18 -2.66 7.45 2.00
C GLY A 18 -2.94 7.81 0.56
N GLY A 19 -3.79 7.01 -0.08
CA GLY A 19 -4.17 7.26 -1.45
C GLY A 19 -5.43 6.52 -1.87
N LEU A 20 -5.88 6.84 -3.08
CA LEU A 20 -7.01 6.22 -3.77
C LEU A 20 -6.52 5.57 -5.06
N SER A 21 -7.09 4.42 -5.45
CA SER A 21 -6.78 3.74 -6.72
C SER A 21 -5.28 3.45 -6.87
N ALA A 22 -4.64 3.90 -7.96
CA ALA A 22 -3.20 3.79 -8.14
C ALA A 22 -2.39 4.43 -6.99
N GLY A 23 -2.87 5.51 -6.39
CA GLY A 23 -2.25 6.13 -5.22
C GLY A 23 -2.36 5.27 -3.96
N ALA A 24 -3.40 4.45 -3.84
CA ALA A 24 -3.54 3.50 -2.74
C ALA A 24 -2.56 2.34 -2.89
N ALA A 25 -2.42 1.80 -4.11
CA ALA A 25 -1.36 0.82 -4.42
C ALA A 25 0.03 1.40 -4.13
N MET A 26 0.27 2.68 -4.46
CA MET A 26 1.50 3.37 -4.11
C MET A 26 1.68 3.49 -2.59
N SER A 27 0.61 3.75 -1.83
CA SER A 27 0.68 3.82 -0.36
C SER A 27 1.14 2.49 0.25
N VAL A 28 0.68 1.36 -0.30
CA VAL A 28 1.15 0.02 0.08
C VAL A 28 2.64 -0.17 -0.22
N ILE A 29 3.08 0.24 -1.42
CA ILE A 29 4.51 0.21 -1.79
C ILE A 29 5.33 1.04 -0.79
N MET A 30 4.90 2.26 -0.49
CA MET A 30 5.61 3.14 0.44
C MET A 30 5.67 2.56 1.86
N GLY A 31 4.60 1.93 2.34
CA GLY A 31 4.60 1.23 3.63
C GLY A 31 5.58 0.05 3.68
N ALA A 32 5.71 -0.69 2.57
CA ALA A 32 6.63 -1.82 2.48
C ALA A 32 8.09 -1.41 2.31
N THR A 33 8.39 -0.37 1.53
CA THR A 33 9.76 0.02 1.17
C THR A 33 10.33 1.15 2.03
N TYR A 34 9.50 1.88 2.77
CA TYR A 34 9.91 2.95 3.69
C TYR A 34 9.20 2.85 5.05
N PRO A 35 9.25 1.68 5.72
CA PRO A 35 8.56 1.45 6.99
C PRO A 35 9.12 2.31 8.14
N ASP A 36 10.35 2.83 8.04
CA ASP A 36 10.95 3.76 8.98
C ASP A 36 10.44 5.21 8.80
N VAL A 37 9.83 5.51 7.66
CA VAL A 37 9.34 6.86 7.34
C VAL A 37 7.87 7.03 7.69
N PHE A 38 7.02 6.03 7.40
CA PHE A 38 5.56 6.14 7.53
C PHE A 38 5.03 5.34 8.71
N ALA A 39 4.52 6.02 9.73
CA ALA A 39 3.95 5.43 10.92
C ALA A 39 2.80 4.44 10.62
N ALA A 40 1.92 4.80 9.68
CA ALA A 40 0.83 3.96 9.16
C ALA A 40 0.43 4.38 7.74
N ILE A 41 -0.34 3.53 7.06
CA ILE A 41 -0.84 3.79 5.70
C ILE A 41 -2.37 3.68 5.60
N SER A 42 -2.97 4.37 4.64
CA SER A 42 -4.36 4.14 4.24
C SER A 42 -4.50 3.75 2.77
N VAL A 43 -5.41 2.81 2.50
CA VAL A 43 -5.63 2.24 1.17
C VAL A 43 -7.09 2.41 0.79
N GLY A 44 -7.38 3.34 -0.12
CA GLY A 44 -8.69 3.50 -0.73
C GLY A 44 -8.75 2.84 -2.10
N ALA A 45 -9.62 1.84 -2.32
CA ALA A 45 -9.77 1.21 -3.64
C ALA A 45 -8.42 0.76 -4.27
N GLY A 46 -7.54 0.14 -3.50
CA GLY A 46 -6.15 -0.13 -3.88
C GLY A 46 -5.84 -1.57 -4.25
N LEU A 47 -4.55 -1.88 -4.37
CA LEU A 47 -4.01 -3.21 -4.65
C LEU A 47 -2.93 -3.57 -3.63
N GLU A 48 -2.73 -4.87 -3.40
CA GLU A 48 -1.66 -5.43 -2.58
C GLU A 48 -0.25 -5.10 -3.09
N TYR A 49 0.75 -5.32 -2.23
CA TYR A 49 2.15 -5.13 -2.60
C TYR A 49 2.50 -6.02 -3.80
N LYS A 50 3.09 -5.45 -4.85
CA LYS A 50 3.45 -6.18 -6.08
C LYS A 50 2.28 -6.99 -6.68
N ALA A 51 1.04 -6.51 -6.56
CA ALA A 51 -0.11 -7.08 -7.27
C ALA A 51 0.14 -7.20 -8.79
N ALA A 52 0.93 -6.28 -9.35
CA ALA A 52 1.38 -6.33 -10.73
C ALA A 52 2.73 -5.64 -10.93
N THR A 53 3.45 -6.08 -11.96
CA THR A 53 4.73 -5.47 -12.43
C THR A 53 4.66 -5.03 -13.90
N SER A 54 3.47 -5.10 -14.50
CA SER A 54 3.18 -4.64 -15.86
C SER A 54 1.78 -4.04 -15.92
N VAL A 55 1.53 -3.19 -16.90
CA VAL A 55 0.23 -2.54 -17.10
C VAL A 55 -0.87 -3.58 -17.34
N THR A 56 -0.61 -4.58 -18.17
CA THR A 56 -1.58 -5.66 -18.44
C THR A 56 -1.96 -6.41 -17.16
N ASN A 57 -0.97 -6.79 -16.36
CA ASN A 57 -1.24 -7.49 -15.10
C ASN A 57 -1.93 -6.59 -14.08
N ALA A 58 -1.73 -5.26 -14.14
CA ALA A 58 -2.43 -4.34 -13.27
C ALA A 58 -3.94 -4.35 -13.54
N TYR A 59 -4.37 -4.36 -14.82
CA TYR A 59 -5.79 -4.49 -15.15
C TYR A 59 -6.38 -5.83 -14.71
N THR A 60 -5.61 -6.92 -14.82
CA THR A 60 -6.02 -8.22 -14.26
C THR A 60 -6.18 -8.13 -12.75
N ALA A 61 -5.18 -7.61 -12.03
CA ALA A 61 -5.25 -7.45 -10.58
C ALA A 61 -6.46 -6.61 -10.14
N MET A 62 -6.72 -5.51 -10.84
CA MET A 62 -7.86 -4.65 -10.60
C MET A 62 -9.20 -5.39 -10.76
N SER A 63 -9.34 -6.27 -11.74
CA SER A 63 -10.62 -6.93 -12.06
C SER A 63 -10.82 -8.30 -11.41
N SER A 64 -9.76 -8.99 -11.02
CA SER A 64 -9.83 -10.36 -10.48
C SER A 64 -9.05 -10.59 -9.18
N GLY A 65 -8.35 -9.58 -8.68
CA GLY A 65 -7.38 -9.73 -7.60
C GLY A 65 -5.98 -10.03 -8.11
N GLY A 66 -4.98 -9.68 -7.29
CA GLY A 66 -3.57 -9.97 -7.52
C GLY A 66 -3.19 -11.43 -7.26
N PRO A 67 -1.88 -11.73 -7.24
CA PRO A 67 -1.30 -13.02 -6.84
C PRO A 67 -1.71 -13.48 -5.44
N ASN A 68 -1.01 -14.50 -4.92
CA ASN A 68 -1.29 -14.98 -3.57
C ASN A 68 -0.99 -13.89 -2.51
N PRO A 69 -1.99 -13.43 -1.74
CA PRO A 69 -1.81 -12.30 -0.83
C PRO A 69 -0.84 -12.60 0.31
N SER A 70 -0.80 -13.83 0.81
CA SER A 70 0.18 -14.21 1.85
C SER A 70 1.62 -14.12 1.34
N GLN A 71 1.87 -14.57 0.11
CA GLN A 71 3.20 -14.43 -0.51
C GLN A 71 3.57 -12.97 -0.76
N GLN A 72 2.60 -12.13 -1.13
CA GLN A 72 2.85 -10.70 -1.31
C GLN A 72 3.05 -9.97 0.02
N GLY A 73 2.37 -10.38 1.08
CA GLY A 73 2.63 -9.92 2.46
C GLY A 73 4.04 -10.27 2.90
N ASP A 74 4.49 -11.51 2.68
CA ASP A 74 5.87 -11.94 2.96
C ASP A 74 6.90 -11.15 2.14
N ALA A 75 6.60 -10.88 0.87
CA ALA A 75 7.44 -10.06 -0.01
C ALA A 75 7.50 -8.60 0.46
N ALA A 76 6.38 -8.03 0.90
CA ALA A 76 6.30 -6.68 1.45
C ALA A 76 7.11 -6.58 2.73
N PHE A 77 6.93 -7.52 3.66
CA PHE A 77 7.70 -7.60 4.90
C PHE A 77 9.19 -7.80 4.63
N SER A 78 9.55 -8.60 3.62
CA SER A 78 10.95 -8.77 3.20
C SER A 78 11.56 -7.48 2.64
N ALA A 79 10.79 -6.70 1.89
CA ALA A 79 11.23 -5.43 1.30
C ALA A 79 11.59 -4.35 2.34
N MET A 80 11.08 -4.48 3.57
CA MET A 80 11.38 -3.57 4.69
C MET A 80 12.85 -3.64 5.17
N GLY A 81 13.60 -4.69 4.80
CA GLY A 81 15.02 -4.82 5.15
C GLY A 81 15.28 -4.85 6.65
N SER A 82 16.18 -4.00 7.14
CA SER A 82 16.51 -3.86 8.57
C SER A 82 15.41 -3.13 9.37
N ASN A 83 14.50 -2.43 8.70
CA ASN A 83 13.44 -1.64 9.32
C ASN A 83 12.12 -2.41 9.43
N LYS A 84 12.19 -3.75 9.37
CA LYS A 84 11.04 -4.66 9.47
C LYS A 84 10.21 -4.40 10.72
N ARG A 85 8.93 -4.11 10.51
CA ARG A 85 7.92 -3.99 11.55
C ARG A 85 6.53 -4.15 10.95
N VAL A 86 5.55 -4.36 11.81
CA VAL A 86 4.14 -4.22 11.38
C VAL A 86 3.85 -2.73 11.16
N VAL A 87 3.46 -2.38 9.93
CA VAL A 87 2.96 -1.05 9.59
C VAL A 87 1.43 -1.12 9.68
N PRO A 88 0.77 -0.36 10.56
CA PRO A 88 -0.69 -0.32 10.62
C PRO A 88 -1.29 0.13 9.28
N VAL A 89 -2.33 -0.57 8.85
CA VAL A 89 -3.05 -0.32 7.59
C VAL A 89 -4.52 -0.10 7.91
N VAL A 90 -5.12 0.93 7.29
CA VAL A 90 -6.57 1.08 7.21
C VAL A 90 -7.03 0.99 5.77
N VAL A 91 -8.08 0.21 5.51
CA VAL A 91 -8.58 -0.07 4.16
C VAL A 91 -10.00 0.44 4.01
N PHE A 92 -10.26 1.17 2.93
CA PHE A 92 -11.59 1.62 2.52
C PHE A 92 -11.85 1.16 1.09
N HIS A 93 -12.93 0.41 0.87
CA HIS A 93 -13.25 -0.10 -0.45
C HIS A 93 -14.75 -0.14 -0.67
N GLY A 94 -15.21 0.38 -1.80
CA GLY A 94 -16.63 0.36 -2.15
C GLY A 94 -17.06 -1.05 -2.56
N THR A 95 -18.18 -1.54 -2.02
CA THR A 95 -18.74 -2.86 -2.39
C THR A 95 -19.25 -2.91 -3.84
N SER A 96 -19.40 -1.76 -4.50
CA SER A 96 -19.81 -1.60 -5.89
C SER A 96 -18.74 -0.91 -6.74
N ASP A 97 -17.47 -1.10 -6.41
CA ASP A 97 -16.36 -0.65 -7.24
C ASP A 97 -16.13 -1.62 -8.41
N TYR A 98 -16.46 -1.16 -9.63
CA TYR A 98 -16.27 -1.91 -10.86
C TYR A 98 -14.96 -1.56 -11.60
N THR A 99 -14.12 -0.72 -10.99
CA THR A 99 -12.79 -0.38 -11.52
C THR A 99 -11.72 -1.18 -10.81
N VAL A 100 -11.70 -1.15 -9.48
CA VAL A 100 -10.86 -2.00 -8.63
C VAL A 100 -11.79 -2.86 -7.81
N TYR A 101 -11.89 -4.13 -8.13
CA TYR A 101 -12.93 -5.00 -7.58
C TYR A 101 -12.73 -5.21 -6.07
N PRO A 102 -13.81 -5.40 -5.29
CA PRO A 102 -13.76 -5.51 -3.83
C PRO A 102 -12.85 -6.63 -3.28
N VAL A 103 -12.52 -7.64 -4.09
CA VAL A 103 -11.56 -8.69 -3.72
C VAL A 103 -10.21 -8.11 -3.29
N ASN A 104 -9.79 -7.01 -3.92
CA ASN A 104 -8.51 -6.36 -3.63
C ASN A 104 -8.45 -5.75 -2.23
N ALA A 105 -9.60 -5.39 -1.65
CA ALA A 105 -9.67 -4.92 -0.26
C ALA A 105 -9.24 -5.99 0.75
N ASN A 106 -9.56 -7.25 0.45
CA ASN A 106 -9.21 -8.38 1.31
C ASN A 106 -7.76 -8.80 1.12
N GLN A 107 -7.24 -8.69 -0.10
CA GLN A 107 -5.87 -9.09 -0.44
C GLN A 107 -4.81 -8.12 0.10
N VAL A 108 -5.17 -6.85 0.32
CA VAL A 108 -4.23 -5.84 0.83
C VAL A 108 -3.90 -5.99 2.33
N ILE A 109 -4.61 -6.86 3.05
CA ILE A 109 -4.53 -7.03 4.51
C ILE A 109 -3.62 -8.20 4.87
#